data_AF-A0A6L9IJY5-F1
#
_entry.id   AF-A0A6L9IJY5-F1
#
_cell.length_a   1.000
_cell.length_b   1.000
_cell.length_c   1.000
_cell.angle_alpha   90.00
_cell.angle_beta   90.00
_cell.angle_gamma   90.00
#
_symmetry.space_group_name_H-M   'P 1'
#
loop_
_entity.id
_entity.type
_entity.pdbx_description
1 polymer ?
#
loop_
_entity_poly.entity_id
_entity_poly.type
_entity_poly.pdbx_seq_one_letter_code
_entity_poly.pdbx_strand_id
1 'polypeptide(L)'
;MMRPHRWFIGLIVLVALLPASALAQTTQVTTQNPVSYRLDGITHIYQGWNNCGPATLTMGLTYFGYQADQYPAAGWLKPNGEDKNVSPSELAAYVNTQLDGQVRALVRQGGTQDLLRTLIANQFPVLIEAGYDPDSHDGGWMGHYLLMVGYDETRQVFITQDSFDGPNLEYSYEHIREFWRQFNRVYIPLFPFEREAELLALLGADADETQNYRNALAQAQTEATANPNDAYAWFNLGTNFVGLGMYEQAATAYDHARGLGLPWRMMWYQFGPFEAYLNVARYDEVIALAQSNLNDGGGQWVEETFYYAGLARAAMGEPGRAIANLDQAIFLNANFTAAREARDSLVNQ
;
A
#
# COMPACT_ATOMS: atom_id res chain seq x y z
N MET A 1 32.92 -44.03 -60.44
CA MET A 1 32.97 -42.93 -59.45
C MET A 1 31.88 -43.19 -58.42
N MET A 2 32.14 -44.07 -57.44
CA MET A 2 32.54 -43.76 -56.06
C MET A 2 31.56 -42.89 -55.23
N ARG A 3 30.77 -43.62 -54.41
CA ARG A 3 30.24 -43.34 -53.04
C ARG A 3 29.09 -42.31 -52.85
N PRO A 4 28.33 -42.35 -51.72
CA PRO A 4 28.39 -43.29 -50.57
C PRO A 4 27.05 -43.88 -50.08
N HIS A 5 27.18 -44.96 -49.29
CA HIS A 5 26.16 -45.52 -48.39
C HIS A 5 25.74 -44.53 -47.29
N ARG A 6 24.43 -44.46 -47.01
CA ARG A 6 23.87 -43.78 -45.84
C ARG A 6 23.89 -44.74 -44.65
N TRP A 7 24.64 -44.38 -43.62
CA TRP A 7 24.64 -45.02 -42.32
C TRP A 7 23.44 -44.54 -41.51
N PHE A 8 22.62 -45.46 -41.03
CA PHE A 8 21.63 -45.19 -39.98
C PHE A 8 22.36 -45.12 -38.63
N ILE A 9 22.46 -43.92 -38.05
CA ILE A 9 22.85 -43.74 -36.65
C ILE A 9 21.55 -43.69 -35.85
N GLY A 10 21.25 -44.78 -35.13
CA GLY A 10 20.22 -44.78 -34.11
C GLY A 10 20.68 -43.94 -32.93
N LEU A 11 20.01 -42.80 -32.69
CA LEU A 11 20.22 -42.00 -31.50
C LEU A 11 19.52 -42.70 -30.33
N ILE A 12 20.28 -43.39 -29.47
CA ILE A 12 19.77 -43.86 -28.18
C ILE A 12 19.72 -42.63 -27.26
N VAL A 13 18.52 -42.12 -27.02
CA VAL A 13 18.27 -41.14 -25.96
C VAL A 13 18.30 -41.90 -24.63
N LEU A 14 19.42 -41.79 -23.90
CA LEU A 14 19.46 -42.18 -22.50
C LEU A 14 18.67 -41.13 -21.71
N VAL A 15 17.42 -41.44 -21.36
CA VAL A 15 16.68 -40.68 -20.36
C VAL A 15 17.30 -41.03 -19.01
N ALA A 16 18.19 -40.16 -18.52
CA ALA A 16 18.63 -40.20 -17.14
C ALA A 16 17.44 -39.85 -16.26
N LEU A 17 16.80 -40.86 -15.68
CA LEU A 17 15.86 -40.70 -14.57
C LEU A 17 16.63 -40.17 -13.37
N LEU A 18 16.69 -38.84 -13.24
CA LEU A 18 17.03 -38.23 -11.96
C LEU A 18 15.87 -38.52 -10.99
N PRO A 19 16.15 -38.99 -9.77
CA PRO A 19 15.09 -39.17 -8.78
C PRO A 19 14.53 -37.79 -8.45
N ALA A 20 13.26 -37.57 -8.79
CA ALA A 20 12.48 -36.44 -8.32
C ALA A 20 12.19 -36.63 -6.83
N SER A 21 13.20 -36.37 -6.01
CA SER A 21 13.08 -36.23 -4.56
C SER A 21 13.85 -34.99 -4.15
N ALA A 22 13.48 -33.85 -4.74
CA ALA A 22 13.63 -32.57 -4.08
C ALA A 22 12.52 -32.50 -3.02
N LEU A 23 12.94 -32.63 -1.77
CA LEU A 23 12.11 -32.52 -0.58
C LEU A 23 11.27 -31.25 -0.68
N ALA A 24 9.95 -31.39 -0.77
CA ALA A 24 9.06 -30.36 -0.26
C ALA A 24 9.32 -30.31 1.25
N GLN A 25 10.25 -29.44 1.67
CA GLN A 25 10.25 -28.99 3.05
C GLN A 25 8.93 -28.28 3.23
N THR A 26 7.96 -28.96 3.84
CA THR A 26 6.84 -28.30 4.50
C THR A 26 7.46 -27.39 5.54
N THR A 27 7.70 -26.12 5.20
CA THR A 27 8.00 -25.07 6.16
C THR A 27 6.85 -25.10 7.16
N GLN A 28 7.15 -25.52 8.39
CA GLN A 28 6.18 -25.48 9.47
C GLN A 28 5.92 -24.01 9.77
N VAL A 29 4.79 -23.51 9.29
CA VAL A 29 4.27 -22.19 9.66
C VAL A 29 4.05 -22.19 11.16
N THR A 30 4.77 -21.33 11.88
CA THR A 30 4.62 -21.22 13.33
C THR A 30 3.54 -20.20 13.63
N THR A 31 2.40 -20.66 14.13
CA THR A 31 1.30 -19.78 14.59
C THR A 31 1.48 -19.32 16.03
N GLN A 32 2.41 -19.93 16.78
CA GLN A 32 2.74 -19.52 18.13
C GLN A 32 3.96 -18.61 18.14
N ASN A 33 3.73 -17.33 18.36
CA ASN A 33 4.79 -16.32 18.37
C ASN A 33 5.71 -16.49 19.58
N PRO A 34 7.06 -16.42 19.42
CA PRO A 34 7.97 -16.29 20.55
C PRO A 34 7.69 -14.98 21.31
N VAL A 35 8.13 -14.91 22.58
CA VAL A 35 7.94 -13.73 23.46
C VAL A 35 8.53 -12.46 22.85
N SER A 36 9.63 -12.58 22.12
CA SER A 36 10.17 -11.49 21.31
C SER A 36 10.82 -12.04 20.06
N TYR A 37 10.83 -11.23 19.01
CA TYR A 37 11.51 -11.54 17.75
C TYR A 37 11.94 -10.26 17.08
N ARG A 38 13.04 -10.30 16.33
CA ARG A 38 13.51 -9.19 15.51
C ARG A 38 14.18 -9.72 14.26
N LEU A 39 13.86 -9.11 13.12
CA LEU A 39 14.54 -9.31 11.86
C LEU A 39 15.91 -8.65 11.91
N ASP A 40 16.93 -9.40 11.51
CA ASP A 40 18.28 -8.90 11.31
C ASP A 40 18.55 -8.63 9.81
N GLY A 41 19.65 -7.94 9.50
CA GLY A 41 20.10 -7.74 8.11
C GLY A 41 19.42 -6.59 7.36
N ILE A 42 18.52 -5.85 8.00
CA ILE A 42 17.91 -4.65 7.43
C ILE A 42 18.85 -3.45 7.59
N THR A 43 19.11 -2.74 6.50
CA THR A 43 19.88 -1.50 6.48
C THR A 43 18.91 -0.32 6.55
N HIS A 44 19.02 0.48 7.61
CA HIS A 44 18.25 1.72 7.75
C HIS A 44 18.77 2.80 6.80
N ILE A 45 17.84 3.59 6.27
CA ILE A 45 18.13 4.84 5.55
C ILE A 45 17.17 5.94 6.04
N TYR A 46 17.70 7.16 6.16
CA TYR A 46 16.86 8.34 6.37
C TYR A 46 16.16 8.74 5.06
N GLN A 47 14.91 9.17 5.15
CA GLN A 47 14.17 9.66 3.99
C GLN A 47 14.75 10.96 3.45
N GLY A 48 14.67 11.10 2.12
CA GLY A 48 14.72 12.41 1.48
C GLY A 48 13.42 13.20 1.67
N TRP A 49 13.34 14.33 0.97
CA TRP A 49 12.13 15.17 0.95
C TRP A 49 10.90 14.38 0.45
N ASN A 50 9.83 14.33 1.26
CA ASN A 50 8.59 13.58 1.01
C ASN A 50 8.80 12.10 0.59
N ASN A 51 9.88 11.45 1.04
CA ASN A 51 10.23 10.10 0.62
C ASN A 51 9.91 9.01 1.67
N CYS A 52 9.02 9.23 2.64
CA CYS A 52 8.74 8.22 3.68
C CYS A 52 8.38 6.85 3.06
N GLY A 53 7.46 6.80 2.10
CA GLY A 53 7.11 5.57 1.38
C GLY A 53 8.30 4.91 0.66
N PRO A 54 8.96 5.59 -0.30
CA PRO A 54 10.14 5.05 -0.99
C PRO A 54 11.28 4.60 -0.07
N ALA A 55 11.56 5.37 1.00
CA ALA A 55 12.62 5.05 1.95
C ALA A 55 12.26 3.80 2.77
N THR A 56 11.05 3.74 3.33
CA THR A 56 10.57 2.60 4.12
C THR A 56 10.48 1.33 3.28
N LEU A 57 10.02 1.43 2.03
CA LEU A 57 10.05 0.31 1.08
C LEU A 57 11.47 -0.19 0.83
N THR A 58 12.39 0.72 0.56
CA THR A 58 13.78 0.37 0.28
C THR A 58 14.44 -0.27 1.50
N MET A 59 14.21 0.23 2.71
CA MET A 59 14.67 -0.44 3.94
C MET A 59 14.17 -1.88 4.00
N GLY A 60 12.88 -2.12 3.71
CA GLY A 60 12.31 -3.47 3.65
C GLY A 60 12.99 -4.35 2.60
N LEU A 61 13.30 -3.80 1.42
CA LEU A 61 13.99 -4.52 0.35
C LEU A 61 15.44 -4.89 0.70
N THR A 62 16.12 -4.13 1.56
CA THR A 62 17.49 -4.49 1.99
C THR A 62 17.56 -5.84 2.72
N TYR A 63 16.45 -6.27 3.35
CA TYR A 63 16.33 -7.61 3.93
C TYR A 63 16.58 -8.73 2.90
N PHE A 64 16.27 -8.47 1.63
CA PHE A 64 16.44 -9.40 0.52
C PHE A 64 17.70 -9.12 -0.31
N GLY A 65 18.60 -8.25 0.19
CA GLY A 65 19.88 -7.95 -0.45
C GLY A 65 19.85 -6.84 -1.51
N TYR A 66 18.74 -6.11 -1.65
CA TYR A 66 18.70 -4.91 -2.50
C TYR A 66 19.53 -3.78 -1.88
N GLN A 67 19.97 -2.85 -2.72
CA GLN A 67 20.77 -1.70 -2.28
C GLN A 67 19.94 -0.76 -1.41
N ALA A 68 20.58 -0.17 -0.40
CA ALA A 68 20.01 0.84 0.48
C ALA A 68 19.96 2.22 -0.21
N ASP A 69 19.22 2.32 -1.32
CA ASP A 69 19.05 3.53 -2.12
C ASP A 69 17.58 3.74 -2.51
N GLN A 70 16.96 4.77 -1.94
CA GLN A 70 15.54 5.08 -2.14
C GLN A 70 15.23 5.78 -3.46
N TYR A 71 16.23 6.36 -4.13
CA TYR A 71 15.99 7.24 -5.28
C TYR A 71 15.46 6.54 -6.54
N PRO A 72 15.84 5.28 -6.85
CA PRO A 72 15.19 4.51 -7.90
C PRO A 72 13.68 4.32 -7.65
N ALA A 73 13.30 3.95 -6.42
CA ALA A 73 11.89 3.79 -6.05
C ALA A 73 11.16 5.14 -6.09
N ALA A 74 11.75 6.19 -5.49
CA ALA A 74 11.15 7.53 -5.47
C ALA A 74 10.93 8.08 -6.89
N GLY A 75 11.88 7.88 -7.81
CA GLY A 75 11.78 8.34 -9.18
C GLY A 75 10.66 7.68 -9.99
N TRP A 76 10.25 6.46 -9.61
CA TRP A 76 9.12 5.77 -10.24
C TRP A 76 7.79 6.09 -9.55
N LEU A 77 7.76 5.99 -8.22
CA LEU A 77 6.55 6.13 -7.41
C LEU A 77 6.01 7.56 -7.46
N LYS A 78 6.90 8.54 -7.29
CA LYS A 78 6.58 9.96 -7.13
C LYS A 78 7.61 10.82 -7.87
N PRO A 79 7.60 10.80 -9.22
CA PRO A 79 8.58 11.51 -10.05
C PRO A 79 8.56 13.02 -9.82
N ASN A 80 7.44 13.59 -9.35
CA ASN A 80 7.43 14.91 -8.75
C ASN A 80 7.95 14.86 -7.30
N GLY A 81 9.03 15.58 -7.02
CA GLY A 81 9.61 15.67 -5.67
C GLY A 81 8.68 16.29 -4.62
N GLU A 82 7.70 17.09 -5.04
CA GLU A 82 6.77 17.77 -4.13
C GLU A 82 5.54 16.94 -3.76
N ASP A 83 5.31 15.82 -4.46
CA ASP A 83 4.27 14.87 -4.08
C ASP A 83 4.51 14.37 -2.64
N LYS A 84 3.43 14.37 -1.85
CA LYS A 84 3.42 14.19 -0.40
C LYS A 84 3.28 12.74 0.00
N ASN A 85 2.73 11.90 -0.85
CA ASN A 85 2.46 10.51 -0.52
C ASN A 85 2.77 9.57 -1.69
N VAL A 86 2.83 8.29 -1.37
CA VAL A 86 2.73 7.21 -2.34
C VAL A 86 1.72 6.24 -1.75
N SER A 87 0.72 5.83 -2.53
CA SER A 87 -0.30 4.90 -2.05
C SER A 87 0.26 3.50 -1.79
N PRO A 88 -0.31 2.71 -0.86
CA PRO A 88 0.09 1.32 -0.64
C PRO A 88 0.07 0.46 -1.91
N SER A 89 -0.89 0.70 -2.81
CA SER A 89 -0.99 -0.01 -4.09
C SER A 89 0.15 0.33 -5.05
N GLU A 90 0.63 1.57 -5.07
CA GLU A 90 1.79 1.97 -5.88
C GLU A 90 3.08 1.34 -5.34
N LEU A 91 3.27 1.31 -4.02
CA LEU A 91 4.41 0.62 -3.40
C LEU A 91 4.44 -0.86 -3.82
N ALA A 92 3.30 -1.54 -3.74
CA ALA A 92 3.20 -2.92 -4.16
C ALA A 92 3.41 -3.09 -5.68
N ALA A 93 2.86 -2.19 -6.49
CA ALA A 93 3.05 -2.20 -7.95
C ALA A 93 4.52 -2.02 -8.34
N TYR A 94 5.27 -1.13 -7.66
CA TYR A 94 6.70 -0.97 -7.88
C TYR A 94 7.45 -2.28 -7.65
N VAL A 95 7.23 -2.92 -6.50
CA VAL A 95 7.87 -4.21 -6.17
C VAL A 95 7.53 -5.26 -7.23
N ASN A 96 6.25 -5.36 -7.60
CA ASN A 96 5.76 -6.43 -8.46
C ASN A 96 6.06 -6.22 -9.96
N THR A 97 6.43 -5.01 -10.39
CA THR A 97 6.58 -4.69 -11.81
C THR A 97 7.93 -4.07 -12.20
N GLN A 98 8.65 -3.45 -11.26
CA GLN A 98 9.89 -2.74 -11.54
C GLN A 98 11.15 -3.47 -11.04
N LEU A 99 10.99 -4.47 -10.18
CA LEU A 99 12.10 -5.30 -9.69
C LEU A 99 12.29 -6.56 -10.55
N ASP A 100 13.33 -7.33 -10.23
CA ASP A 100 13.72 -8.56 -10.93
C ASP A 100 12.76 -9.76 -10.71
N GLY A 101 11.70 -9.56 -9.94
CA GLY A 101 10.69 -10.57 -9.67
C GLY A 101 11.06 -11.60 -8.58
N GLN A 102 12.16 -11.40 -7.84
CA GLN A 102 12.49 -12.27 -6.70
C GLN A 102 11.65 -11.94 -5.46
N VAL A 103 11.36 -10.65 -5.25
CA VAL A 103 10.49 -10.17 -4.17
C VAL A 103 9.13 -9.77 -4.72
N ARG A 104 8.09 -10.00 -3.92
CA ARG A 104 6.72 -9.59 -4.15
C ARG A 104 6.19 -8.82 -2.95
N ALA A 105 5.15 -8.04 -3.22
CA ALA A 105 4.41 -7.30 -2.21
C ALA A 105 2.91 -7.49 -2.44
N LEU A 106 2.15 -7.45 -1.34
CA LEU A 106 0.70 -7.61 -1.34
C LEU A 106 0.12 -6.59 -0.36
N VAL A 107 -1.00 -5.95 -0.70
CA VAL A 107 -1.65 -4.96 0.17
C VAL A 107 -2.89 -5.57 0.80
N ARG A 108 -3.05 -5.40 2.11
CA ARG A 108 -4.26 -5.79 2.83
C ARG A 108 -4.64 -4.75 3.85
N GLN A 109 -5.90 -4.80 4.27
CA GLN A 109 -6.54 -3.90 5.21
C GLN A 109 -6.89 -4.64 6.51
N GLY A 110 -7.22 -3.91 7.57
CA GLY A 110 -7.76 -4.48 8.80
C GLY A 110 -6.77 -5.40 9.53
N GLY A 111 -5.46 -5.17 9.38
CA GLY A 111 -4.45 -5.98 10.05
C GLY A 111 -4.59 -5.97 11.58
N THR A 112 -4.13 -7.02 12.23
CA THR A 112 -4.09 -7.11 13.70
C THR A 112 -2.66 -7.11 14.20
N GLN A 113 -2.44 -6.69 15.45
CA GLN A 113 -1.11 -6.75 16.04
C GLN A 113 -0.60 -8.18 16.17
N ASP A 114 -1.50 -9.15 16.43
CA ASP A 114 -1.16 -10.57 16.41
C ASP A 114 -0.68 -11.02 15.03
N LEU A 115 -1.35 -10.58 13.95
CA LEU A 115 -0.92 -10.87 12.60
C LEU A 115 0.45 -10.27 12.31
N LEU A 116 0.68 -8.99 12.65
CA LEU A 116 2.01 -8.37 12.47
C LEU A 116 3.12 -9.16 13.16
N ARG A 117 2.91 -9.55 14.43
CA ARG A 117 3.87 -10.39 15.17
C ARG A 117 4.10 -11.72 14.48
N THR A 118 3.03 -12.34 13.98
CA THR A 118 3.10 -13.63 13.29
C THR A 118 3.90 -13.52 11.99
N LEU A 119 3.65 -12.50 11.19
CA LEU A 119 4.40 -12.25 9.95
C LEU A 119 5.88 -11.99 10.25
N ILE A 120 6.17 -11.15 11.25
CA ILE A 120 7.55 -10.82 11.67
C ILE A 120 8.28 -12.07 12.19
N ALA A 121 7.64 -12.87 13.06
CA ALA A 121 8.22 -14.10 13.60
C ALA A 121 8.48 -15.16 12.53
N ASN A 122 7.71 -15.13 11.43
CA ASN A 122 7.91 -15.96 10.25
C ASN A 122 8.73 -15.24 9.16
N GLN A 123 9.53 -14.23 9.52
CA GLN A 123 10.53 -13.62 8.62
C GLN A 123 9.95 -12.92 7.40
N PHE A 124 8.81 -12.25 7.56
CA PHE A 124 8.25 -11.33 6.57
C PHE A 124 8.33 -9.90 7.11
N PRO A 125 9.19 -9.02 6.56
CA PRO A 125 9.14 -7.60 6.83
C PRO A 125 7.80 -7.04 6.38
N VAL A 126 7.18 -6.17 7.20
CA VAL A 126 5.86 -5.62 6.90
C VAL A 126 5.93 -4.10 6.98
N LEU A 127 5.54 -3.42 5.90
CA LEU A 127 5.28 -1.99 5.96
C LEU A 127 3.86 -1.77 6.47
N ILE A 128 3.68 -0.72 7.27
CA ILE A 128 2.38 -0.16 7.59
C ILE A 128 2.37 1.33 7.28
N GLU A 129 1.21 1.86 6.92
CA GLU A 129 0.97 3.30 6.90
C GLU A 129 0.19 3.66 8.16
N ALA A 130 0.61 4.70 8.87
CA ALA A 130 0.02 5.11 10.13
C ALA A 130 -0.05 6.64 10.20
N GLY A 131 -0.96 7.14 11.04
CA GLY A 131 -0.91 8.54 11.42
C GLY A 131 0.36 8.84 12.21
N TYR A 132 0.85 10.06 12.09
CA TYR A 132 2.05 10.49 12.76
C TYR A 132 1.91 11.98 13.06
N ASP A 133 2.02 12.33 14.33
CA ASP A 133 1.90 13.69 14.83
C ASP A 133 3.05 13.99 15.80
N PRO A 134 4.25 14.27 15.27
CA PRO A 134 5.42 14.50 16.10
C PRO A 134 5.36 15.87 16.76
N ASP A 135 5.54 15.92 18.08
CA ASP A 135 5.63 17.17 18.86
C ASP A 135 6.72 18.13 18.33
N SER A 136 7.73 17.60 17.64
CA SER A 136 8.85 18.36 17.06
C SER A 136 8.51 19.06 15.74
N HIS A 137 7.30 18.85 15.20
CA HIS A 137 6.87 19.40 13.91
C HIS A 137 5.56 20.16 14.07
N ASP A 138 5.64 21.50 14.01
CA ASP A 138 4.49 22.41 14.11
C ASP A 138 3.44 22.23 13.00
N GLY A 139 3.66 21.28 12.08
CA GLY A 139 2.73 20.92 11.02
C GLY A 139 1.49 20.18 11.50
N GLY A 140 1.54 19.44 12.61
CA GLY A 140 0.47 18.54 13.06
C GLY A 140 0.37 17.26 12.23
N TRP A 141 -0.67 16.45 12.47
CA TRP A 141 -0.94 15.16 11.83
C TRP A 141 -0.55 15.03 10.34
N MET A 142 0.16 13.95 10.03
CA MET A 142 0.50 13.50 8.68
C MET A 142 0.48 11.96 8.59
N GLY A 143 0.43 11.44 7.37
CA GLY A 143 0.66 10.02 7.10
C GLY A 143 2.15 9.70 7.13
N HIS A 144 2.51 8.53 7.65
CA HIS A 144 3.89 8.07 7.70
C HIS A 144 3.97 6.56 7.56
N TYR A 145 5.03 6.09 6.89
CA TYR A 145 5.28 4.67 6.69
C TYR A 145 6.29 4.15 7.70
N LEU A 146 5.92 3.09 8.42
CA LEU A 146 6.79 2.36 9.33
C LEU A 146 7.13 1.00 8.74
N LEU A 147 8.40 0.60 8.81
CA LEU A 147 8.80 -0.78 8.55
C LEU A 147 8.83 -1.54 9.87
N MET A 148 7.90 -2.48 10.05
CA MET A 148 7.81 -3.32 11.22
C MET A 148 8.85 -4.44 11.13
N VAL A 149 9.80 -4.48 12.08
CA VAL A 149 10.93 -5.41 12.05
C VAL A 149 11.09 -6.26 13.30
N GLY A 150 10.35 -5.97 14.37
CA GLY A 150 10.45 -6.75 15.60
C GLY A 150 9.35 -6.43 16.58
N TYR A 151 9.29 -7.20 17.65
CA TYR A 151 8.37 -6.99 18.76
C TYR A 151 8.91 -7.63 20.06
N ASP A 152 8.39 -7.16 21.19
CA ASP A 152 8.69 -7.70 22.52
C ASP A 152 7.42 -7.69 23.39
N GLU A 153 6.89 -8.87 23.69
CA GLU A 153 5.69 -9.05 24.50
C GLU A 153 5.89 -8.66 25.97
N THR A 154 7.10 -8.75 26.50
CA THR A 154 7.35 -8.35 27.90
C THR A 154 7.27 -6.83 28.04
N ARG A 155 7.75 -6.11 27.02
CA ARG A 155 7.79 -4.64 27.01
C ARG A 155 6.58 -4.02 26.31
N GLN A 156 5.78 -4.81 25.60
CA GLN A 156 4.61 -4.39 24.82
C GLN A 156 4.97 -3.33 23.77
N VAL A 157 6.05 -3.58 23.02
CA VAL A 157 6.56 -2.70 21.97
C VAL A 157 6.75 -3.42 20.65
N PHE A 158 6.49 -2.72 19.56
CA PHE A 158 7.03 -3.04 18.25
C PHE A 158 8.35 -2.31 18.05
N ILE A 159 9.27 -2.94 17.33
CA ILE A 159 10.53 -2.35 16.88
C ILE A 159 10.39 -2.06 15.38
N THR A 160 10.66 -0.82 14.96
CA THR A 160 10.52 -0.38 13.58
C THR A 160 11.84 0.16 13.02
N GLN A 161 11.94 0.20 11.69
CA GLN A 161 12.82 1.16 11.04
C GLN A 161 11.97 2.35 10.62
N ASP A 162 12.22 3.51 11.23
CA ASP A 162 11.52 4.75 10.91
C ASP A 162 12.42 5.62 10.03
N SER A 163 11.96 5.95 8.83
CA SER A 163 12.76 6.73 7.87
C SER A 163 12.96 8.19 8.29
N PHE A 164 12.13 8.71 9.20
CA PHE A 164 12.18 10.07 9.72
C PHE A 164 12.94 10.13 11.04
N ASP A 165 12.51 9.35 12.04
CA ASP A 165 13.04 9.42 13.41
C ASP A 165 14.31 8.58 13.62
N GLY A 166 14.52 7.52 12.82
CA GLY A 166 15.74 6.74 12.81
C GLY A 166 15.57 5.23 13.07
N PRO A 167 16.69 4.51 13.22
CA PRO A 167 16.70 3.06 13.24
C PRO A 167 16.23 2.45 14.56
N ASN A 168 15.57 1.30 14.48
CA ASN A 168 15.18 0.46 15.62
C ASN A 168 14.36 1.21 16.68
N LEU A 169 13.51 2.12 16.23
CA LEU A 169 12.65 2.89 17.12
C LEU A 169 11.59 1.96 17.71
N GLU A 170 11.32 2.15 19.00
CA GLU A 170 10.34 1.35 19.72
C GLU A 170 9.04 2.14 19.88
N TYR A 171 7.96 1.58 19.37
CA TYR A 171 6.62 2.10 19.55
C TYR A 171 5.83 1.15 20.45
N SER A 172 5.11 1.69 21.43
CA SER A 172 4.22 0.87 22.24
C SER A 172 3.12 0.26 21.38
N TYR A 173 2.61 -0.91 21.82
CA TYR A 173 1.44 -1.53 21.19
C TYR A 173 0.23 -0.61 21.19
N GLU A 174 0.10 0.26 22.21
CA GLU A 174 -0.95 1.27 22.24
C GLU A 174 -0.79 2.30 21.12
N HIS A 175 0.43 2.83 20.96
CA HIS A 175 0.73 3.79 19.91
C HIS A 175 0.42 3.21 18.52
N ILE A 176 0.92 2.02 18.22
CA ILE A 176 0.61 1.35 16.95
C ILE A 176 -0.90 1.12 16.79
N ARG A 177 -1.62 0.76 17.85
CA ARG A 177 -3.09 0.59 17.78
C ARG A 177 -3.80 1.89 17.38
N GLU A 178 -3.41 2.99 17.99
CA GLU A 178 -4.07 4.29 17.86
C GLU A 178 -3.79 4.95 16.50
N PHE A 179 -2.56 4.82 16.00
CA PHE A 179 -2.16 5.52 14.78
C PHE A 179 -2.33 4.68 13.51
N TRP A 180 -2.12 3.36 13.57
CA TRP A 180 -2.29 2.48 12.42
C TRP A 180 -3.75 2.35 11.98
N ARG A 181 -4.70 2.45 12.92
CA ARG A 181 -6.14 2.45 12.60
C ARG A 181 -6.58 3.64 11.77
N GLN A 182 -5.84 4.74 11.77
CA GLN A 182 -6.18 5.96 11.03
C GLN A 182 -6.01 5.77 9.51
N PHE A 183 -5.34 4.68 9.11
CA PHE A 183 -5.14 4.21 7.74
C PHE A 183 -5.74 2.82 7.53
N ASN A 184 -6.89 2.55 8.17
CA ASN A 184 -7.62 1.28 8.08
C ASN A 184 -6.77 0.03 8.38
N ARG A 185 -5.70 0.20 9.16
CA ARG A 185 -4.73 -0.85 9.46
C ARG A 185 -4.16 -1.51 8.21
N VAL A 186 -3.83 -0.71 7.20
CA VAL A 186 -3.21 -1.18 5.96
C VAL A 186 -1.83 -1.77 6.24
N TYR A 187 -1.51 -2.90 5.62
CA TYR A 187 -0.21 -3.54 5.73
C TYR A 187 0.25 -4.12 4.40
N ILE A 188 1.57 -4.10 4.20
CA ILE A 188 2.25 -4.51 2.98
C ILE A 188 3.39 -5.47 3.36
N PRO A 189 3.13 -6.79 3.47
CA PRO A 189 4.20 -7.77 3.61
C PRO A 189 5.06 -7.80 2.34
N LEU A 190 6.38 -7.79 2.54
CA LEU A 190 7.35 -8.12 1.50
C LEU A 190 7.78 -9.57 1.66
N PHE A 191 7.85 -10.31 0.55
CA PHE A 191 8.14 -11.73 0.59
C PHE A 191 8.88 -12.21 -0.67
N PRO A 192 9.78 -13.21 -0.57
CA PRO A 192 10.30 -13.90 -1.74
C PRO A 192 9.16 -14.61 -2.47
N PHE A 193 9.17 -14.59 -3.80
CA PHE A 193 8.14 -15.23 -4.62
C PHE A 193 7.94 -16.72 -4.24
N GLU A 194 9.01 -17.42 -3.89
CA GLU A 194 8.97 -18.84 -3.51
C GLU A 194 8.25 -19.09 -2.17
N ARG A 195 8.07 -18.07 -1.34
CA ARG A 195 7.39 -18.15 -0.03
C ARG A 195 5.96 -17.62 -0.07
N GLU A 196 5.40 -17.35 -1.25
CA GLU A 196 4.03 -16.86 -1.40
C GLU A 196 3.01 -17.77 -0.71
N ALA A 197 3.07 -19.09 -0.93
CA ALA A 197 2.14 -20.04 -0.33
C ALA A 197 2.20 -20.04 1.21
N GLU A 198 3.39 -19.80 1.78
CA GLU A 198 3.59 -19.69 3.23
C GLU A 198 2.94 -18.41 3.78
N LEU A 199 3.17 -17.28 3.10
CA LEU A 199 2.53 -16.01 3.46
C LEU A 199 1.00 -16.11 3.38
N LEU A 200 0.45 -16.65 2.29
CA LEU A 200 -1.00 -16.79 2.15
C LEU A 200 -1.60 -17.71 3.22
N ALA A 201 -0.89 -18.77 3.62
CA ALA A 201 -1.31 -19.62 4.73
C ALA A 201 -1.37 -18.87 6.07
N LEU A 202 -0.42 -17.95 6.31
CA LEU A 202 -0.39 -17.08 7.49
C LEU A 202 -1.50 -16.03 7.51
N LEU A 203 -1.82 -15.45 6.35
CA LEU A 203 -2.93 -14.51 6.20
C LEU A 203 -4.30 -15.21 6.38
N GLY A 204 -4.38 -16.51 6.12
CA GLY A 204 -5.60 -17.28 6.26
C GLY A 204 -6.72 -16.72 5.38
N ALA A 205 -7.85 -16.33 5.98
CA ALA A 205 -8.98 -15.76 5.24
C ALA A 205 -8.64 -14.40 4.61
N ASP A 206 -7.70 -13.65 5.17
CA ASP A 206 -7.25 -12.36 4.61
C ASP A 206 -6.35 -12.54 3.38
N ALA A 207 -5.99 -13.77 3.01
CA ALA A 207 -5.29 -14.05 1.76
C ALA A 207 -6.17 -13.69 0.54
N ASP A 208 -7.49 -13.89 0.62
CA ASP A 208 -8.43 -13.43 -0.40
C ASP A 208 -8.76 -11.95 -0.17
N GLU A 209 -8.57 -11.12 -1.19
CA GLU A 209 -8.71 -9.68 -1.08
C GLU A 209 -10.15 -9.24 -0.78
N THR A 210 -11.15 -9.88 -1.41
CA THR A 210 -12.56 -9.57 -1.14
C THR A 210 -12.93 -9.95 0.29
N GLN A 211 -12.47 -11.11 0.76
CA GLN A 211 -12.69 -11.54 2.14
C GLN A 211 -11.96 -10.64 3.14
N ASN A 212 -10.75 -10.18 2.82
CA ASN A 212 -10.01 -9.23 3.65
C ASN A 212 -10.77 -7.91 3.83
N TYR A 213 -11.32 -7.33 2.77
CA TYR A 213 -12.17 -6.15 2.88
C TYR A 213 -13.43 -6.42 3.71
N ARG A 214 -14.05 -7.62 3.61
CA ARG A 214 -15.19 -7.99 4.47
C ARG A 214 -14.80 -8.09 5.95
N ASN A 215 -13.63 -8.64 6.25
CA ASN A 215 -13.11 -8.75 7.62
C ASN A 215 -12.81 -7.37 8.20
N ALA A 216 -12.10 -6.52 7.43
CA ALA A 216 -11.81 -5.15 7.81
C ALA A 216 -13.08 -4.29 7.97
N LEU A 217 -14.08 -4.48 7.10
CA LEU A 217 -15.40 -3.86 7.25
C LEU A 217 -16.08 -4.23 8.57
N ALA A 218 -16.06 -5.51 8.94
CA ALA A 218 -16.66 -5.97 10.19
C ALA A 218 -15.96 -5.36 11.43
N GLN A 219 -14.63 -5.19 11.36
CA GLN A 219 -13.87 -4.48 12.40
C GLN A 219 -14.28 -3.01 12.48
N ALA A 220 -14.29 -2.30 11.35
CA ALA A 220 -14.66 -0.88 11.30
C ALA A 220 -16.12 -0.63 11.74
N GLN A 221 -17.05 -1.53 11.38
CA GLN A 221 -18.44 -1.50 11.83
C GLN A 221 -18.56 -1.65 13.35
N THR A 222 -17.76 -2.54 13.93
CA THR A 222 -17.72 -2.73 15.39
C THR A 222 -17.23 -1.46 16.08
N GLU A 223 -16.17 -0.83 15.56
CA GLU A 223 -15.62 0.42 16.11
C GLU A 223 -16.61 1.58 16.00
N ALA A 224 -17.22 1.79 14.83
CA ALA A 224 -18.19 2.86 14.61
C ALA A 224 -19.46 2.68 15.45
N THR A 225 -19.85 1.43 15.74
CA THR A 225 -20.97 1.13 16.64
C THR A 225 -20.59 1.40 18.10
N ALA A 226 -19.38 1.04 18.51
CA ALA A 226 -18.88 1.25 19.87
C ALA A 226 -18.69 2.74 20.18
N ASN A 227 -18.23 3.53 19.20
CA ASN A 227 -18.11 4.97 19.29
C ASN A 227 -18.63 5.66 18.00
N PRO A 228 -19.91 6.08 17.98
CA PRO A 228 -20.50 6.75 16.83
C PRO A 228 -19.87 8.11 16.46
N ASN A 229 -19.06 8.69 17.36
CA ASN A 229 -18.34 9.95 17.15
C ASN A 229 -16.87 9.74 16.73
N ASP A 230 -16.48 8.52 16.37
CA ASP A 230 -15.13 8.21 15.91
C ASP A 230 -15.01 8.41 14.39
N ALA A 231 -14.43 9.55 13.99
CA ALA A 231 -14.28 9.89 12.57
C ALA A 231 -13.45 8.85 11.79
N TYR A 232 -12.41 8.25 12.38
CA TYR A 232 -11.59 7.24 11.72
C TYR A 232 -12.33 5.93 11.53
N ALA A 233 -13.15 5.51 12.50
CA ALA A 233 -13.96 4.30 12.35
C ALA A 233 -14.94 4.42 11.16
N TRP A 234 -15.59 5.58 11.01
CA TRP A 234 -16.45 5.87 9.87
C TRP A 234 -15.67 6.01 8.55
N PHE A 235 -14.48 6.60 8.60
CA PHE A 235 -13.61 6.68 7.43
C PHE A 235 -13.20 5.27 6.95
N ASN A 236 -12.81 4.40 7.87
CA ASN A 236 -12.47 3.01 7.60
C ASN A 236 -13.66 2.21 7.06
N LEU A 237 -14.87 2.45 7.57
CA LEU A 237 -16.09 1.89 6.95
C LEU A 237 -16.19 2.29 5.48
N GLY A 238 -16.02 3.57 5.18
CA GLY A 238 -15.98 4.09 3.81
C GLY A 238 -14.93 3.38 2.95
N THR A 239 -13.70 3.26 3.45
CA THR A 239 -12.59 2.62 2.74
C THR A 239 -12.86 1.16 2.41
N ASN A 240 -13.45 0.41 3.35
CA ASN A 240 -13.79 -0.99 3.11
C ASN A 240 -15.01 -1.14 2.18
N PHE A 241 -15.99 -0.22 2.23
CA PHE A 241 -17.08 -0.21 1.26
C PHE A 241 -16.60 0.10 -0.17
N VAL A 242 -15.65 1.03 -0.34
CA VAL A 242 -14.99 1.28 -1.63
C VAL A 242 -14.33 0.02 -2.16
N GLY A 243 -13.52 -0.67 -1.33
CA GLY A 243 -12.86 -1.93 -1.71
C GLY A 243 -13.83 -3.06 -2.08
N LEU A 244 -15.10 -2.97 -1.67
CA LEU A 244 -16.17 -3.91 -2.02
C LEU A 244 -17.10 -3.41 -3.15
N GLY A 245 -16.83 -2.25 -3.74
CA GLY A 245 -17.67 -1.62 -4.76
C GLY A 245 -19.02 -1.11 -4.25
N MET A 246 -19.19 -0.95 -2.94
CA MET A 246 -20.42 -0.50 -2.29
C MET A 246 -20.43 1.03 -2.13
N TYR A 247 -20.40 1.75 -3.26
CA TYR A 247 -20.10 3.18 -3.28
C TYR A 247 -21.13 4.08 -2.58
N GLU A 248 -22.42 3.71 -2.56
CA GLU A 248 -23.47 4.44 -1.83
C GLU A 248 -23.25 4.41 -0.31
N GLN A 249 -22.96 3.22 0.23
CA GLN A 249 -22.62 3.05 1.63
C GLN A 249 -21.30 3.74 1.97
N ALA A 250 -20.32 3.67 1.05
CA ALA A 250 -19.05 4.37 1.22
C ALA A 250 -19.24 5.89 1.32
N ALA A 251 -19.99 6.49 0.39
CA ALA A 251 -20.26 7.92 0.37
C ALA A 251 -20.95 8.37 1.67
N THR A 252 -21.93 7.60 2.15
CA THR A 252 -22.62 7.87 3.43
C THR A 252 -21.65 7.81 4.62
N ALA A 253 -20.78 6.80 4.68
CA ALA A 253 -19.80 6.66 5.75
C ALA A 253 -18.77 7.80 5.74
N TYR A 254 -18.30 8.21 4.56
CA TYR A 254 -17.38 9.33 4.40
C TYR A 254 -18.01 10.67 4.75
N ASP A 255 -19.27 10.91 4.39
CA ASP A 255 -19.99 12.12 4.82
C ASP A 255 -20.04 12.22 6.34
N HIS A 256 -20.36 11.12 7.02
CA HIS A 256 -20.39 11.08 8.47
C HIS A 256 -19.00 11.31 9.09
N ALA A 257 -17.97 10.62 8.59
CA ALA A 257 -16.58 10.81 9.03
C ALA A 257 -16.14 12.28 8.90
N ARG A 258 -16.40 12.90 7.74
CA ARG A 258 -16.06 14.30 7.49
C ARG A 258 -16.87 15.27 8.34
N GLY A 259 -18.14 14.95 8.62
CA GLY A 259 -18.99 15.74 9.51
C GLY A 259 -18.51 15.74 10.97
N LEU A 260 -17.86 14.66 11.41
CA LEU A 260 -17.21 14.57 12.73
C LEU A 260 -15.87 15.32 12.79
N GLY A 261 -15.25 15.55 11.64
CA GLY A 261 -13.95 16.20 11.51
C GLY A 261 -12.82 15.19 11.29
N LEU A 262 -11.96 15.50 10.32
CA LEU A 262 -10.76 14.72 9.98
C LEU A 262 -9.55 15.64 9.97
N PRO A 263 -8.33 15.09 10.10
CA PRO A 263 -7.12 15.86 9.85
C PRO A 263 -7.20 16.57 8.49
N TRP A 264 -6.75 17.82 8.44
CA TRP A 264 -6.92 18.63 7.23
C TRP A 264 -6.14 18.06 6.02
N ARG A 265 -5.04 17.33 6.26
CA ARG A 265 -4.23 16.63 5.25
C ARG A 265 -4.75 15.24 4.87
N MET A 266 -5.90 14.81 5.37
CA MET A 266 -6.39 13.44 5.15
C MET A 266 -6.40 13.05 3.66
N MET A 267 -6.77 14.00 2.80
CA MET A 267 -6.87 13.80 1.34
C MET A 267 -5.53 13.91 0.60
N TRP A 268 -4.41 14.08 1.30
CA TRP A 268 -3.08 13.89 0.71
C TRP A 268 -2.71 12.41 0.64
N TYR A 269 -3.32 11.59 1.51
CA TYR A 269 -2.95 10.19 1.67
C TYR A 269 -4.07 9.22 1.31
N GLN A 270 -5.34 9.61 1.54
CA GLN A 270 -6.47 8.69 1.45
C GLN A 270 -7.54 9.23 0.48
N PHE A 271 -7.68 8.58 -0.68
CA PHE A 271 -8.50 9.10 -1.79
C PHE A 271 -9.91 8.49 -1.91
N GLY A 272 -10.26 7.54 -1.03
CA GLY A 272 -11.55 6.84 -1.08
C GLY A 272 -12.80 7.74 -1.14
N PRO A 273 -12.85 8.91 -0.47
CA PRO A 273 -13.97 9.84 -0.63
C PRO A 273 -14.17 10.31 -2.07
N PHE A 274 -13.09 10.60 -2.81
CA PHE A 274 -13.19 11.00 -4.22
C PHE A 274 -13.80 9.88 -5.06
N GLU A 275 -13.31 8.65 -4.88
CA GLU A 275 -13.79 7.48 -5.62
C GLU A 275 -15.27 7.18 -5.32
N ALA A 276 -15.65 7.21 -4.04
CA ALA A 276 -17.03 6.98 -3.62
C ALA A 276 -17.97 8.01 -4.24
N TYR A 277 -17.69 9.31 -4.08
CA TYR A 277 -18.52 10.39 -4.61
C TYR A 277 -18.62 10.38 -6.13
N LEU A 278 -17.52 10.07 -6.83
CA LEU A 278 -17.53 9.94 -8.29
C LEU A 278 -18.49 8.83 -8.75
N ASN A 279 -18.42 7.64 -8.13
CA ASN A 279 -19.23 6.49 -8.51
C ASN A 279 -20.72 6.64 -8.21
N VAL A 280 -21.10 7.50 -7.27
CA VAL A 280 -22.51 7.83 -6.95
C VAL A 280 -22.98 9.13 -7.62
N ALA A 281 -22.25 9.61 -8.64
CA ALA A 281 -22.56 10.80 -9.42
C ALA A 281 -22.67 12.11 -8.61
N ARG A 282 -22.01 12.18 -7.46
CA ARG A 282 -21.83 13.38 -6.62
C ARG A 282 -20.67 14.22 -7.14
N TYR A 283 -20.74 14.58 -8.41
CA TYR A 283 -19.64 15.22 -9.13
C TYR A 283 -19.29 16.61 -8.58
N ASP A 284 -20.31 17.38 -8.19
CA ASP A 284 -20.10 18.69 -7.56
C ASP A 284 -19.32 18.56 -6.25
N GLU A 285 -19.60 17.53 -5.43
CA GLU A 285 -18.83 17.25 -4.21
C GLU A 285 -17.39 16.79 -4.49
N VAL A 286 -17.15 16.00 -5.56
CA VAL A 286 -15.78 15.68 -6.01
C VAL A 286 -15.02 16.96 -6.34
N ILE A 287 -15.63 17.88 -7.10
CA ILE A 287 -15.00 19.15 -7.48
C ILE A 287 -14.77 20.05 -6.26
N ALA A 288 -15.73 20.16 -5.36
CA ALA A 288 -15.59 20.94 -4.13
C ALA A 288 -14.47 20.38 -3.23
N LEU A 289 -14.39 19.05 -3.08
CA LEU A 289 -13.33 18.39 -2.33
C LEU A 289 -11.97 18.61 -2.98
N ALA A 290 -11.87 18.47 -4.30
CA ALA A 290 -10.63 18.71 -5.03
C ALA A 290 -10.17 20.16 -4.87
N GLN A 291 -11.08 21.13 -5.00
CA GLN A 291 -10.77 22.54 -4.78
C GLN A 291 -10.27 22.80 -3.34
N SER A 292 -10.89 22.18 -2.34
CA SER A 292 -10.41 22.31 -0.96
C SER A 292 -8.98 21.77 -0.81
N ASN A 293 -8.71 20.59 -1.33
CA ASN A 293 -7.39 19.95 -1.24
C ASN A 293 -6.31 20.74 -2.00
N LEU A 294 -6.61 21.23 -3.21
CA LEU A 294 -5.67 22.02 -4.01
C LEU A 294 -5.30 23.37 -3.39
N ASN A 295 -6.10 23.89 -2.46
CA ASN A 295 -5.91 25.21 -1.84
C ASN A 295 -5.40 25.14 -0.39
N ASP A 296 -5.07 23.96 0.13
CA ASP A 296 -4.71 23.77 1.54
C ASP A 296 -3.21 23.98 1.86
N GLY A 297 -2.39 24.22 0.82
CA GLY A 297 -0.96 24.47 0.95
C GLY A 297 -0.05 23.27 0.67
N GLY A 298 -0.59 22.08 0.41
CA GLY A 298 0.19 20.95 -0.10
C GLY A 298 -0.51 20.07 -1.13
N GLY A 299 -1.85 20.00 -1.14
CA GLY A 299 -2.61 19.16 -2.07
C GLY A 299 -2.46 19.53 -3.55
N GLN A 300 -1.93 20.72 -3.88
CA GLN A 300 -1.62 21.12 -5.26
C GLN A 300 -0.56 20.26 -5.94
N TRP A 301 0.13 19.38 -5.20
CA TRP A 301 1.13 18.46 -5.70
C TRP A 301 0.67 17.01 -5.78
N VAL A 302 -0.57 16.72 -5.37
CA VAL A 302 -1.15 15.38 -5.29
C VAL A 302 -1.95 15.08 -6.56
N GLU A 303 -1.41 14.23 -7.44
CA GLU A 303 -1.97 13.94 -8.76
C GLU A 303 -3.38 13.36 -8.73
N GLU A 304 -3.72 12.55 -7.72
CA GLU A 304 -5.04 11.92 -7.58
C GLU A 304 -6.14 12.98 -7.48
N THR A 305 -5.85 14.10 -6.84
CA THR A 305 -6.78 15.23 -6.73
C THR A 305 -7.17 15.76 -8.11
N PHE A 306 -6.18 15.89 -9.01
CA PHE A 306 -6.42 16.32 -10.37
C PHE A 306 -7.11 15.23 -11.20
N TYR A 307 -6.71 13.97 -11.01
CA TYR A 307 -7.32 12.83 -11.68
C TYR A 307 -8.83 12.72 -11.40
N TYR A 308 -9.23 12.68 -10.12
CA TYR A 308 -10.64 12.58 -9.75
C TYR A 308 -11.46 13.81 -10.18
N ALA A 309 -10.89 15.02 -10.09
CA ALA A 309 -11.54 16.22 -10.63
C ALA A 309 -11.73 16.13 -12.15
N GLY A 310 -10.74 15.57 -12.88
CA GLY A 310 -10.83 15.32 -14.31
C GLY A 310 -11.96 14.35 -14.67
N LEU A 311 -12.06 13.24 -13.95
CA LEU A 311 -13.13 12.25 -14.15
C LEU A 311 -14.53 12.84 -13.87
N ALA A 312 -14.69 13.59 -12.78
CA ALA A 312 -15.96 14.24 -12.47
C ALA A 312 -16.37 15.24 -13.57
N ARG A 313 -15.43 16.06 -14.05
CA ARG A 313 -15.69 17.01 -15.14
C ARG A 313 -16.04 16.32 -16.46
N ALA A 314 -15.40 15.19 -16.76
CA ALA A 314 -15.74 14.39 -17.92
C ALA A 314 -17.20 13.91 -17.83
N ALA A 315 -17.60 13.39 -16.67
CA ALA A 315 -18.96 12.93 -16.43
C ALA A 315 -20.00 14.06 -16.46
N MET A 316 -19.61 15.29 -16.09
CA MET A 316 -20.43 16.50 -16.20
C MET A 316 -20.51 17.09 -17.63
N GLY A 317 -19.83 16.48 -18.61
CA GLY A 317 -19.83 16.98 -19.99
C GLY A 317 -18.91 18.18 -20.23
N GLU A 318 -17.83 18.30 -19.44
CA GLU A 318 -16.83 19.37 -19.54
C GLU A 318 -15.47 18.86 -20.07
N PRO A 319 -15.39 18.28 -21.28
CA PRO A 319 -14.21 17.53 -21.72
C PRO A 319 -12.92 18.37 -21.77
N GLY A 320 -13.00 19.65 -22.16
CA GLY A 320 -11.82 20.52 -22.18
C GLY A 320 -11.23 20.78 -20.78
N ARG A 321 -12.11 20.95 -19.78
CA ARG A 321 -11.69 21.12 -18.38
C ARG A 321 -11.21 19.81 -17.77
N ALA A 322 -11.82 18.69 -18.17
CA ALA A 322 -11.40 17.34 -17.77
C ALA A 322 -9.99 17.01 -18.28
N ILE A 323 -9.72 17.23 -19.57
CA ILE A 323 -8.40 17.02 -20.19
C ILE A 323 -7.35 17.87 -19.48
N ALA A 324 -7.63 19.15 -19.20
CA ALA A 324 -6.67 20.00 -18.47
C ALA A 324 -6.34 19.47 -17.07
N ASN A 325 -7.34 18.93 -16.36
CA ASN A 325 -7.12 18.28 -15.06
C ASN A 325 -6.25 17.01 -15.21
N LEU A 326 -6.56 16.16 -16.19
CA LEU A 326 -5.81 14.91 -16.40
C LEU A 326 -4.38 15.16 -16.89
N ASP A 327 -4.16 16.14 -17.76
CA ASP A 327 -2.83 16.57 -18.18
C ASP A 327 -1.99 17.07 -16.99
N GLN A 328 -2.61 17.74 -16.01
CA GLN A 328 -1.94 18.15 -14.78
C GLN A 328 -1.55 16.94 -13.90
N ALA A 329 -2.43 15.94 -13.77
CA ALA A 329 -2.11 14.69 -13.07
C ALA A 329 -0.92 13.97 -13.75
N ILE A 330 -0.91 13.89 -15.08
CA ILE A 330 0.18 13.27 -15.87
C ILE A 330 1.48 14.08 -15.75
N PHE A 331 1.39 15.41 -15.68
CA PHE A 331 2.56 16.27 -15.49
C PHE A 331 3.22 16.03 -14.13
N LEU A 332 2.42 15.90 -13.07
CA LEU A 332 2.91 15.59 -11.72
C LEU A 332 3.47 14.16 -11.65
N ASN A 333 2.75 13.20 -12.21
CA ASN A 333 3.17 11.82 -12.27
C ASN A 333 3.08 11.24 -13.68
N ALA A 334 4.20 11.29 -14.38
CA ALA A 334 4.34 10.73 -15.72
C ALA A 334 4.20 9.19 -15.75
N ASN A 335 4.12 8.51 -14.61
CA ASN A 335 3.82 7.08 -14.51
C ASN A 335 2.34 6.80 -14.21
N PHE A 336 1.51 7.81 -13.95
CA PHE A 336 0.09 7.64 -13.63
C PHE A 336 -0.74 7.22 -14.84
N THR A 337 -0.78 5.91 -15.11
CA THR A 337 -1.41 5.31 -16.29
C THR A 337 -2.90 5.58 -16.36
N ALA A 338 -3.61 5.52 -15.24
CA ALA A 338 -5.06 5.77 -15.21
C ALA A 338 -5.42 7.17 -15.72
N ALA A 339 -4.63 8.19 -15.38
CA ALA A 339 -4.84 9.55 -15.89
C ALA A 339 -4.60 9.65 -17.40
N ARG A 340 -3.58 8.98 -17.94
CA ARG A 340 -3.33 8.91 -19.41
C ARG A 340 -4.48 8.24 -20.14
N GLU A 341 -4.91 7.08 -19.67
CA GLU A 341 -6.00 6.32 -20.28
C GLU A 341 -7.31 7.12 -20.28
N ALA A 342 -7.66 7.73 -19.15
CA ALA A 342 -8.82 8.60 -19.06
C ALA A 342 -8.73 9.79 -20.03
N ARG A 343 -7.56 10.43 -20.13
CA ARG A 343 -7.36 11.59 -20.99
C ARG A 343 -7.43 11.23 -22.47
N ASP A 344 -6.79 10.15 -22.87
CA ASP A 344 -6.80 9.69 -24.25
C ASP A 344 -8.20 9.21 -24.68
N SER A 345 -8.99 8.65 -23.76
CA SER A 345 -10.39 8.30 -24.03
C SER A 345 -11.26 9.52 -24.37
N LEU A 346 -10.93 10.71 -23.84
CA LEU A 346 -11.67 11.95 -24.09
C LEU A 346 -11.19 12.66 -25.37
N VAL A 347 -9.90 12.56 -25.70
CA VAL A 347 -9.35 13.15 -26.94
C VAL A 347 -9.81 12.39 -28.18
N ASN A 348 -10.08 11.09 -28.05
CA ASN A 348 -10.47 10.22 -29.15
C ASN A 348 -12.00 10.15 -29.39
N GLN A 349 -12.81 10.87 -28.61
CA GLN A 349 -14.26 11.05 -28.79
C GLN A 349 -14.55 12.28 -29.65
#